data_AF-A0A7C7YPX6-F1
#
_entry.id   AF-A0A7C7YPX6-F1
#
_cell.length_a   1.000
_cell.length_b   1.000
_cell.length_c   1.000
_cell.angle_alpha   90.00
_cell.angle_beta   90.00
_cell.angle_gamma   90.00
#
_symmetry.space_group_name_H-M   'P 1'
#
loop_
_entity.id
_entity.type
_entity.pdbx_description
1 polymer ?
#
loop_
_entity_poly.entity_id
_entity_poly.type
_entity_poly.pdbx_seq_one_letter_code
_entity_poly.pdbx_strand_id
1 'polypeptide(L)'
;MRIVLALILLLNTCGCVGIQRAVETSATIEDNLDVSQKELPFIDKGARAKPHSSPSGRYSDKFPDTVLIDHQGNKHRFYSDLVKNRIVVIQFFYTTCSGI
;
A
#
# COMPACT_ATOMS: atom_id res chain seq x y z
N MET A 1 -10.29 3.05 49.79
CA MET A 1 -9.88 1.81 49.07
C MET A 1 -11.04 1.01 48.50
N ARG A 2 -12.13 0.75 49.24
CA ARG A 2 -13.29 -0.03 48.72
C ARG A 2 -13.98 0.58 47.49
N ILE A 3 -14.06 1.92 47.43
CA ILE A 3 -14.67 2.65 46.30
C ILE A 3 -13.83 2.53 45.02
N VAL A 4 -12.50 2.54 45.15
CA VAL A 4 -11.58 2.39 44.00
C VAL A 4 -11.65 0.98 43.43
N LEU A 5 -11.75 -0.04 44.30
CA LEU A 5 -11.92 -1.43 43.87
C LEU A 5 -13.24 -1.65 43.11
N ALA A 6 -14.32 -1.01 43.56
CA ALA A 6 -15.63 -1.08 42.91
C ALA A 6 -15.62 -0.43 41.52
N LEU A 7 -14.93 0.70 41.35
CA LEU A 7 -14.80 1.38 40.05
C LEU A 7 -14.00 0.53 39.03
N ILE A 8 -12.93 -0.13 39.47
CA ILE A 8 -12.12 -0.99 38.59
C ILE A 8 -12.91 -2.23 38.12
N LEU A 9 -13.74 -2.81 39.01
CA LEU A 9 -14.62 -3.93 38.66
C LEU A 9 -15.68 -3.52 37.63
N LEU A 10 -16.32 -2.35 37.82
CA LEU A 10 -17.34 -1.82 36.90
C LEU A 10 -16.78 -1.52 35.50
N LEU A 11 -15.54 -1.01 35.42
CA LEU A 11 -14.87 -0.72 34.15
C LEU A 11 -14.48 -2.00 33.39
N ASN A 12 -14.12 -3.08 34.09
CA ASN A 12 -13.74 -4.35 33.46
C ASN A 12 -14.95 -5.18 33.01
N THR A 13 -16.10 -5.07 33.66
CA THR A 13 -17.31 -5.83 33.29
C THR A 13 -18.03 -5.27 32.05
N CYS A 14 -17.68 -4.05 31.61
CA CYS A 14 -18.19 -3.48 30.36
C CYS A 14 -17.49 -4.07 29.11
N GLY A 15 -16.46 -4.92 29.29
CA GLY A 15 -15.69 -5.55 28.21
C GLY A 15 -16.25 -6.86 27.65
N CYS A 16 -17.39 -7.36 28.13
CA CYS A 16 -17.98 -8.61 27.66
C CYS A 16 -19.43 -8.44 27.17
N VAL A 17 -19.60 -7.74 26.05
CA VAL A 17 -20.69 -8.03 25.11
C VAL A 17 -20.05 -8.25 23.75
N GLY A 18 -19.48 -9.44 23.58
CA GLY A 18 -19.18 -9.97 22.26
C GLY A 18 -20.49 -10.20 21.52
N ILE A 19 -20.85 -9.28 20.65
CA ILE A 19 -21.88 -9.51 19.64
C ILE A 19 -21.26 -10.47 18.61
N GLN A 20 -21.47 -11.76 18.82
CA GLN A 20 -21.41 -12.75 17.75
C GLN A 20 -22.59 -12.46 16.83
N ARG A 21 -22.37 -11.72 15.74
CA ARG A 21 -23.32 -11.72 14.62
C ARG A 21 -23.20 -13.07 13.94
N ALA A 22 -24.22 -13.89 14.11
CA ALA A 22 -24.49 -15.05 13.29
C ALA A 22 -24.53 -14.63 11.81
N VAL A 23 -23.71 -15.26 10.97
CA VAL A 23 -23.87 -15.25 9.52
C VAL A 23 -24.59 -16.55 9.17
N GLU A 24 -25.90 -16.46 9.03
CA GLU A 24 -26.74 -17.51 8.48
C GLU A 24 -26.58 -17.54 6.95
N THR A 25 -26.27 -18.74 6.46
CA THR A 25 -26.97 -19.40 5.36
C THR A 25 -26.73 -18.90 3.91
N SER A 26 -26.10 -19.81 3.18
CA SER A 26 -26.35 -20.17 1.77
C SER A 26 -26.07 -19.15 0.66
N ALA A 27 -25.01 -19.44 -0.08
CA ALA A 27 -25.13 -19.66 -1.51
C ALA A 27 -24.02 -20.61 -1.97
N THR A 28 -24.39 -21.83 -2.36
CA THR A 28 -23.60 -22.64 -3.30
C THR A 28 -23.47 -21.84 -4.58
N ILE A 29 -22.30 -21.27 -4.84
CA ILE A 29 -21.94 -20.74 -6.15
C ILE A 29 -21.17 -21.87 -6.83
N GLU A 30 -21.78 -22.41 -7.87
CA GLU A 30 -21.13 -23.35 -8.77
C GLU A 30 -19.92 -22.65 -9.41
N ASP A 31 -18.75 -23.20 -9.14
CA ASP A 31 -17.49 -22.84 -9.75
C ASP A 31 -17.51 -23.26 -11.22
N ASN A 32 -17.99 -22.36 -12.08
CA ASN A 32 -17.64 -22.35 -13.49
C ASN A 32 -16.94 -21.02 -13.78
N LEU A 33 -15.67 -20.94 -13.37
CA LEU A 33 -14.72 -19.95 -13.85
C LEU A 33 -14.50 -20.14 -15.37
N ASP A 34 -15.35 -19.49 -16.18
CA ASP A 34 -14.99 -19.13 -17.55
C ASP A 34 -13.89 -18.07 -17.47
N VAL A 35 -12.66 -18.54 -17.32
CA VAL A 35 -11.45 -17.75 -17.51
C VAL A 35 -11.37 -17.43 -19.00
N SER A 36 -12.19 -16.48 -19.43
CA SER A 36 -11.96 -15.76 -20.68
C SER A 36 -10.70 -14.93 -20.46
N GLN A 37 -9.56 -15.58 -20.70
CA GLN A 37 -8.23 -14.99 -20.82
C GLN A 37 -8.33 -13.88 -21.86
N LYS A 38 -8.68 -12.66 -21.42
CA LYS A 38 -8.41 -11.47 -22.20
C LYS A 38 -6.91 -11.27 -22.08
N GLU A 39 -6.21 -11.86 -23.04
CA GLU A 39 -4.77 -11.76 -23.19
C GLU A 39 -4.38 -10.29 -23.06
N LEU A 40 -3.76 -9.95 -21.92
CA LEU A 40 -3.07 -8.69 -21.78
C LEU A 40 -2.10 -8.65 -22.94
N PRO A 41 -2.16 -7.62 -23.83
CA PRO A 41 -1.32 -7.60 -25.01
C PRO A 41 0.12 -7.78 -24.54
N PHE A 42 0.74 -8.87 -24.97
CA PHE A 42 2.14 -9.16 -24.72
C PHE A 42 2.89 -7.88 -25.04
N ILE A 43 3.41 -7.20 -24.01
CA ILE A 43 4.24 -6.02 -24.20
C ILE A 43 5.40 -6.52 -25.04
N ASP A 44 5.33 -6.25 -26.34
CA ASP A 44 6.38 -6.59 -27.27
C ASP A 44 7.66 -6.04 -26.66
N LYS A 45 8.61 -6.93 -26.36
CA LYS A 45 9.90 -6.53 -25.83
C LYS A 45 10.62 -5.56 -26.79
N GLY A 46 10.14 -5.42 -28.04
CA GLY A 46 10.50 -4.39 -29.01
C GLY A 46 10.01 -2.97 -28.71
N ALA A 47 9.00 -2.77 -27.85
CA ALA A 47 8.61 -1.46 -27.31
C ALA A 47 9.54 -0.97 -26.19
N ARG A 48 10.68 -1.64 -25.98
CA ARG A 48 11.75 -1.15 -25.10
C ARG A 48 12.18 0.22 -25.62
N ALA A 49 11.97 1.24 -24.79
CA ALA A 49 12.46 2.59 -25.06
C ALA A 49 13.89 2.50 -25.61
N LYS A 50 14.12 3.07 -26.80
CA LYS A 50 15.46 3.06 -27.40
C LYS A 50 16.41 3.65 -26.35
N PRO A 51 17.40 2.90 -25.85
CA PRO A 51 18.31 3.45 -24.87
C PRO A 51 18.95 4.68 -25.50
N HIS A 52 18.88 5.82 -24.81
CA HIS A 52 19.57 7.02 -25.26
C HIS A 52 21.03 6.65 -25.50
N SER A 53 21.54 6.91 -26.70
CA SER A 53 22.84 6.45 -27.20
C SER A 53 24.03 6.97 -26.38
N SER A 54 23.81 7.95 -25.51
CA SER A 54 24.70 8.30 -24.41
C SER A 54 23.93 9.20 -23.44
N PRO A 55 23.36 8.69 -22.33
CA PRO A 55 22.93 9.58 -21.27
C PRO A 55 24.21 10.20 -20.70
N SER A 56 24.43 11.49 -20.95
CA SER A 56 25.39 12.22 -20.13
C SER A 56 24.87 12.19 -18.68
N GLY A 57 25.69 11.68 -17.75
CA GLY A 57 25.36 11.61 -16.33
C GLY A 57 24.65 10.33 -15.87
N ARG A 58 24.38 10.26 -14.57
CA ARG A 58 23.67 9.12 -13.96
C ARG A 58 22.19 9.25 -14.27
N TYR A 59 21.49 8.13 -14.44
CA TYR A 59 20.04 8.18 -14.66
C TYR A 59 19.29 8.84 -13.50
N SER A 60 19.83 8.73 -12.28
CA SER A 60 19.33 9.43 -11.08
C SER A 60 19.29 10.95 -11.23
N ASP A 61 20.17 11.54 -12.04
CA ASP A 61 20.26 12.98 -12.24
C ASP A 61 19.04 13.53 -13.02
N LYS A 62 18.26 12.63 -13.63
CA LYS A 62 17.03 12.93 -14.37
C LYS A 62 15.77 12.85 -13.50
N PHE A 63 15.89 12.44 -12.23
CA PHE A 63 14.73 12.38 -11.35
C PHE A 63 14.19 13.80 -11.08
N PRO A 64 12.86 14.00 -11.13
CA PRO A 64 12.27 15.31 -10.89
C PRO A 64 12.42 15.69 -9.41
N ASP A 65 12.64 16.97 -9.14
CA ASP A 65 12.71 17.48 -7.77
C ASP A 65 11.33 17.87 -7.21
N THR A 66 10.40 16.90 -7.25
CA THR A 66 9.01 17.09 -6.81
C THR A 66 8.90 17.12 -5.28
N VAL A 67 7.92 17.86 -4.75
CA VAL A 67 7.66 17.91 -3.30
C VAL A 67 6.82 16.70 -2.90
N LEU A 68 7.33 15.93 -1.94
CA LEU A 68 6.66 14.80 -1.31
C LEU A 68 6.25 15.16 0.12
N ILE A 69 5.26 14.44 0.64
CA ILE A 69 4.80 14.56 2.02
C ILE A 69 5.07 13.23 2.72
N ASP A 70 5.75 13.27 3.87
CA ASP A 70 5.99 12.07 4.67
C ASP A 70 4.81 11.71 5.58
N HIS A 71 4.91 10.60 6.31
CA HIS A 71 3.89 10.12 7.24
C HIS A 71 3.61 11.06 8.44
N GLN A 72 4.47 12.07 8.66
CA GLN A 72 4.33 13.08 9.71
C GLN A 72 3.76 14.40 9.15
N GLY A 73 3.54 14.47 7.83
CA GLY A 73 3.07 15.67 7.15
C GLY A 73 4.19 16.65 6.76
N ASN A 74 5.46 16.29 6.95
CA ASN A 74 6.57 17.16 6.54
C ASN A 74 6.76 17.11 5.03
N LYS A 75 7.15 18.25 4.46
CA LYS A 75 7.43 18.39 3.03
C LYS A 75 8.91 18.18 2.76
N HIS A 76 9.22 17.35 1.77
CA HIS A 76 10.59 17.05 1.32
C HIS A 76 10.69 17.17 -0.19
N ARG A 77 11.81 17.64 -0.73
CA ARG A 77 12.08 17.58 -2.18
C ARG A 77 12.69 16.23 -2.54
N PHE A 78 12.06 15.51 -3.45
CA PHE A 78 12.42 14.14 -3.78
C PHE A 78 13.89 13.98 -4.19
N TYR A 79 14.38 14.81 -5.12
CA TYR A 79 15.73 14.64 -5.63
C TYR A 79 16.76 15.26 -4.69
N SER A 80 16.64 16.57 -4.41
CA SER A 80 17.63 17.34 -3.67
C SER A 80 17.80 16.87 -2.22
N ASP A 81 16.70 16.53 -1.55
CA ASP A 81 16.74 16.18 -0.13
C ASP A 81 16.91 14.67 0.07
N LEU A 82 16.25 13.82 -0.74
CA LEU A 82 16.20 12.39 -0.45
C LEU A 82 17.16 11.53 -1.30
N VAL A 83 17.39 11.88 -2.58
CA VAL A 83 18.12 10.99 -3.52
C VAL A 83 19.56 11.44 -3.79
N LYS A 84 19.80 12.75 -3.99
CA LYS A 84 21.08 13.26 -4.48
C LYS A 84 22.24 12.83 -3.58
N ASN A 85 23.28 12.24 -4.19
CA ASN A 85 24.48 11.75 -3.52
C ASN A 85 24.24 10.66 -2.45
N ARG A 86 23.09 9.99 -2.47
CA ARG A 86 22.75 8.88 -1.57
C ARG A 86 22.49 7.60 -2.36
N ILE A 87 22.75 6.45 -1.73
CA ILE A 87 22.25 5.16 -2.21
C ILE A 87 20.86 4.98 -1.58
N VAL A 88 19.84 4.82 -2.41
CA VAL A 88 18.43 4.74 -1.99
C VAL A 88 17.74 3.57 -2.66
N VAL A 89 16.83 2.93 -1.92
CA VAL A 89 15.95 1.88 -2.40
C VAL A 89 14.52 2.42 -2.33
N ILE A 90 13.79 2.36 -3.45
CA ILE A 90 12.41 2.84 -3.54
C ILE A 90 11.49 1.62 -3.54
N GLN A 91 10.63 1.53 -2.52
CA GLN A 91 9.58 0.51 -2.43
C GLN A 91 8.23 1.16 -2.75
N PHE A 92 7.49 0.57 -3.69
CA PHE A 92 6.11 0.97 -3.97
C PHE A 92 5.16 0.00 -3.26
N PHE A 93 4.24 0.55 -2.46
CA PHE A 93 3.20 -0.21 -1.79
C PHE A 93 1.88 0.58 -1.82
N TYR A 94 0.78 -0.13 -1.65
CA TYR A 94 -0.56 0.44 -1.63
C TYR A 94 -1.11 0.36 -0.19
N THR A 95 -1.82 1.40 0.25
CA THR A 95 -2.46 1.42 1.58
C THR A 95 -3.79 0.66 1.61
N THR A 96 -4.36 0.41 0.44
CA THR A 96 -5.58 -0.35 0.25
C THR A 96 -5.38 -1.37 -0.86
N CYS A 97 -5.97 -2.55 -0.69
CA CYS A 97 -6.06 -3.56 -1.73
C CYS A 97 -7.52 -3.64 -2.15
N SER A 98 -7.82 -3.25 -3.40
CA SER A 98 -9.19 -3.36 -3.94
C SER A 98 -9.48 -4.74 -4.53
N GLY A 99 -8.50 -5.65 -4.54
CA GLY A 99 -8.56 -6.90 -5.31
C GLY A 99 -8.60 -6.64 -6.83
N ILE A 100 -8.45 -7.71 -7.60
CA ILE A 100 -8.97 -7.80 -8.98
C ILE A 100 -10.16 -8.74 -8.98
#